data_AF-A0A929DWP4-F1
#
_entry.id   AF-A0A929DWP4-F1
#
_cell.length_a   1.000
_cell.length_b   1.000
_cell.length_c   1.000
_cell.angle_alpha   90.00
_cell.angle_beta   90.00
_cell.angle_gamma   90.00
#
_symmetry.space_group_name_H-M   'P 1'
#
loop_
_entity.id
_entity.type
_entity.pdbx_description
1 polymer ?
#
loop_
_entity_poly.entity_id
_entity_poly.type
_entity_poly.pdbx_seq_one_letter_code
_entity_poly.pdbx_strand_id
1 'polypeptide(L)'
;MSGKFYIEAACNQRNFGNERICGDVFLSRKVKEENRTIVILSDGMGHGVKANVLATLTATMAVNFTIEHKAVEKIAEIIMNTLPVCSERQMSYSTFTIVDIEHDGLINILEFDNPQTIILRDNKPFDPGWKILTLESEKNAGKEIQTCQFEPRKEDRIIFCSDGIAQSGLGTDKYPLGWGRDSMQEYTIKLVQNSPKISASKLALKMVNMAHQNDGYSSKDDTSCASIYFRNPRKLMIITGPPYEEENDQELGNTVKAFKGKKVVCGATTADIIARE
;
A
#
# COMPACT_ATOMS: atom_id res chain seq x y z
N MET A 1 -22.76 -14.19 -3.66
CA MET A 1 -23.13 -12.98 -2.89
C MET A 1 -21.93 -12.03 -2.87
N SER A 2 -21.76 -11.21 -3.92
CA SER A 2 -20.67 -10.23 -4.01
C SER A 2 -21.00 -9.04 -3.14
N GLY A 3 -20.43 -9.00 -1.93
CA GLY A 3 -20.40 -7.77 -1.15
C GLY A 3 -19.25 -6.92 -1.66
N LYS A 4 -19.54 -5.85 -2.42
CA LYS A 4 -18.55 -4.85 -2.86
C LYS A 4 -17.73 -4.38 -1.66
N PHE A 5 -16.51 -4.88 -1.52
CA PHE A 5 -15.58 -4.40 -0.50
C PHE A 5 -14.95 -3.10 -0.98
N TYR A 6 -14.62 -2.23 -0.04
CA TYR A 6 -13.83 -1.04 -0.29
C TYR A 6 -12.35 -1.39 -0.18
N ILE A 7 -11.61 -1.11 -1.25
CA ILE A 7 -10.16 -1.24 -1.29
C ILE A 7 -9.55 0.06 -0.73
N GLU A 8 -9.01 -0.02 0.48
CA GLU A 8 -8.24 1.04 1.09
C GLU A 8 -6.75 0.78 0.82
N ALA A 9 -6.11 1.57 -0.03
CA ALA A 9 -4.66 1.56 -0.24
C ALA A 9 -4.05 2.82 0.39
N ALA A 10 -2.99 2.65 1.17
CA ALA A 10 -2.28 3.76 1.79
C ALA A 10 -0.80 3.43 1.99
N CYS A 11 0.04 4.46 1.93
CA CYS A 11 1.47 4.37 2.21
C CYS A 11 1.86 5.37 3.28
N ASN A 12 2.87 5.03 4.08
CA ASN A 12 3.62 6.00 4.88
C ASN A 12 5.10 5.84 4.55
N GLN A 13 5.81 6.96 4.56
CA GLN A 13 7.22 7.03 4.19
C GLN A 13 7.98 7.89 5.20
N ARG A 14 9.27 7.62 5.35
CA ARG A 14 10.24 8.46 6.06
C ARG A 14 11.51 8.56 5.21
N ASN A 15 12.08 9.75 5.19
CA ASN A 15 13.28 10.01 4.40
C ASN A 15 14.53 9.49 5.13
N PHE A 16 15.58 9.20 4.35
CA PHE A 16 16.92 8.97 4.87
C PHE A 16 17.44 10.19 5.65
N GLY A 17 17.90 9.99 6.89
CA GLY A 17 18.54 11.02 7.72
C GLY A 17 17.75 12.35 7.78
N ASN A 18 18.35 13.41 7.22
CA ASN A 18 17.78 14.77 7.15
C ASN A 18 17.39 15.18 5.72
N GLU A 19 17.33 14.23 4.79
CA GLU A 19 16.90 14.50 3.42
C GLU A 19 15.46 15.04 3.40
N ARG A 20 15.20 15.94 2.45
CA ARG A 20 13.87 16.57 2.32
C ARG A 20 12.89 15.73 1.50
N ILE A 21 13.42 14.82 0.69
CA ILE A 21 12.67 14.03 -0.28
C ILE A 21 13.01 12.56 -0.06
N CYS A 22 11.98 11.71 -0.02
CA CYS A 22 12.15 10.26 0.05
C CYS A 22 12.57 9.73 -1.33
N GLY A 23 13.58 8.88 -1.37
CA GLY A 23 13.99 8.14 -2.56
C GLY A 23 12.91 7.20 -3.11
N ASP A 24 11.98 6.78 -2.26
CA ASP A 24 10.89 5.88 -2.59
C ASP A 24 9.66 6.63 -3.14
N VAL A 25 8.96 6.00 -4.08
CA VAL A 25 7.73 6.52 -4.68
C VAL A 25 6.61 5.51 -4.56
N PHE A 26 5.50 5.95 -3.99
CA PHE A 26 4.23 5.21 -3.96
C PHE A 26 3.21 5.86 -4.89
N LEU A 27 2.63 5.06 -5.80
CA LEU A 27 1.54 5.48 -6.68
C LEU A 27 0.33 4.56 -6.50
N SER A 28 -0.86 5.14 -6.46
CA SER A 28 -2.13 4.40 -6.44
C SER A 28 -3.07 5.00 -7.47
N ARG A 29 -3.45 4.24 -8.49
CA ARG A 29 -4.34 4.67 -9.57
C ARG A 29 -5.57 3.77 -9.64
N LYS A 30 -6.75 4.38 -9.68
CA LYS A 30 -8.03 3.70 -9.90
C LYS A 30 -8.46 3.90 -11.35
N VAL A 31 -8.62 2.81 -12.08
CA VAL A 31 -9.17 2.79 -13.45
C VAL A 31 -10.65 2.45 -13.31
N LYS A 32 -11.51 3.48 -13.42
CA LYS A 32 -12.94 3.35 -13.09
C LYS A 32 -13.68 2.53 -14.15
N GLU A 33 -13.26 2.68 -15.39
CA GLU A 33 -13.81 2.06 -16.59
C GLU A 33 -13.70 0.53 -16.52
N GLU A 34 -12.63 0.03 -15.88
CA GLU A 34 -12.32 -1.40 -15.74
C GLU A 34 -12.57 -1.94 -14.33
N ASN A 35 -13.04 -1.10 -13.40
CA ASN A 35 -13.17 -1.45 -11.99
C ASN A 35 -11.87 -2.08 -11.43
N ARG A 36 -10.73 -1.39 -11.64
CA ARG A 36 -9.39 -1.88 -11.32
C ARG A 36 -8.61 -0.86 -10.48
N THR A 37 -7.79 -1.34 -9.54
CA THR A 37 -6.91 -0.50 -8.72
C THR A 37 -5.48 -1.01 -8.87
N ILE A 38 -4.58 -0.15 -9.32
CA ILE A 38 -3.16 -0.44 -9.48
C ILE A 38 -2.42 0.34 -8.40
N VAL A 39 -1.62 -0.37 -7.60
CA VAL A 39 -0.82 0.20 -6.52
C VAL A 39 0.62 -0.19 -6.71
N ILE A 40 1.53 0.77 -6.68
CA ILE A 40 2.95 0.55 -6.92
C ILE A 40 3.75 1.20 -5.81
N LEU A 41 4.79 0.49 -5.34
CA LEU A 41 5.86 1.04 -4.52
C LEU A 41 7.16 0.77 -5.24
N SER A 42 7.94 1.81 -5.47
CA SER A 42 9.24 1.72 -6.11
C SER A 42 10.26 2.43 -5.24
N ASP A 43 11.41 1.79 -5.04
CA ASP A 43 12.52 2.34 -4.30
C ASP A 43 13.67 2.58 -5.30
N GLY A 44 14.19 3.80 -5.24
CA GLY A 44 15.22 4.28 -6.15
C GLY A 44 16.59 4.14 -5.51
N MET A 45 17.55 3.58 -6.25
CA MET A 45 18.90 3.37 -5.76
C MET A 45 19.52 4.65 -5.16
N GLY A 46 19.85 4.59 -3.87
CA GLY A 46 20.43 5.70 -3.10
C GLY A 46 19.37 6.42 -2.26
N HIS A 47 19.50 7.74 -2.08
CA HIS A 47 18.53 8.54 -1.34
C HIS A 47 18.34 9.92 -1.98
N GLY A 48 17.31 10.63 -1.52
CA GLY A 48 17.06 12.01 -1.91
C GLY A 48 16.55 12.15 -3.36
N VAL A 49 16.87 13.28 -4.00
CA VAL A 49 16.28 13.66 -5.30
C VAL A 49 16.60 12.66 -6.41
N LYS A 50 17.83 12.15 -6.46
CA LYS A 50 18.26 11.22 -7.52
C LYS A 50 17.48 9.91 -7.45
N ALA A 51 17.38 9.33 -6.25
CA ALA A 51 16.60 8.12 -5.99
C ALA A 51 15.13 8.36 -6.35
N ASN A 52 14.55 9.48 -5.90
CA ASN A 52 13.16 9.82 -6.17
C ASN A 52 12.83 9.92 -7.66
N VAL A 53 13.73 10.51 -8.47
CA VAL A 53 13.54 10.58 -9.94
C VAL A 53 13.53 9.19 -10.56
N LEU A 54 14.45 8.31 -10.13
CA LEU A 54 14.51 6.93 -10.63
C LEU A 54 13.25 6.14 -10.24
N ALA A 55 12.86 6.20 -8.97
CA ALA A 55 11.63 5.58 -8.48
C ALA A 55 10.37 6.13 -9.19
N THR A 56 10.34 7.43 -9.50
CA THR A 56 9.23 8.06 -10.24
C THR A 56 9.13 7.52 -11.66
N LEU A 57 10.26 7.38 -12.36
CA LEU A 57 10.29 6.79 -13.71
C LEU A 57 9.80 5.34 -13.68
N THR A 58 10.33 4.52 -12.77
CA THR A 58 9.91 3.12 -12.57
C THR A 58 8.42 3.03 -12.29
N ALA A 59 7.93 3.77 -11.30
CA ALA A 59 6.52 3.71 -10.90
C ALA A 59 5.58 4.19 -12.00
N THR A 60 5.96 5.23 -12.76
CA THR A 60 5.16 5.75 -13.88
C THR A 60 5.07 4.74 -15.02
N MET A 61 6.19 4.10 -15.39
CA MET A 61 6.21 3.03 -16.39
C MET A 61 5.36 1.84 -15.93
N ALA A 62 5.53 1.41 -14.68
CA ALA A 62 4.76 0.33 -14.08
C ALA A 62 3.25 0.61 -14.12
N VAL A 63 2.80 1.81 -13.74
CA VAL A 63 1.38 2.18 -13.82
C VAL A 63 0.87 2.06 -15.26
N ASN A 64 1.56 2.70 -16.21
CA ASN A 64 1.06 2.81 -17.59
C ASN A 64 1.03 1.46 -18.31
N PHE A 65 2.07 0.63 -18.17
CA PHE A 65 2.08 -0.69 -18.80
C PHE A 65 1.13 -1.68 -18.15
N THR A 66 0.88 -1.54 -16.85
CA THR A 66 -0.14 -2.34 -16.15
C THR A 66 -1.54 -1.99 -16.68
N ILE A 67 -1.83 -0.71 -16.92
CA ILE A 67 -3.11 -0.26 -17.53
C ILE A 67 -3.30 -0.85 -18.94
N GLU A 68 -2.23 -0.97 -19.73
CA GLU A 68 -2.29 -1.54 -21.09
C GLU A 68 -2.48 -3.07 -21.14
N HIS A 69 -2.73 -3.74 -20.00
CA HIS A 69 -2.92 -5.20 -19.89
C HIS A 69 -1.76 -6.02 -20.48
N LYS A 70 -0.53 -5.49 -20.39
CA LYS A 70 0.64 -6.26 -20.78
C LYS A 70 0.85 -7.42 -19.78
N ALA A 71 1.32 -8.55 -20.30
CA ALA A 71 1.74 -9.66 -19.45
C ALA A 71 2.80 -9.18 -18.45
N VAL A 72 2.77 -9.70 -17.22
CA VAL A 72 3.63 -9.23 -16.12
C VAL A 72 5.12 -9.34 -16.45
N GLU A 73 5.49 -10.39 -17.19
CA GLU A 73 6.83 -10.62 -17.73
C GLU A 73 7.25 -9.46 -18.62
N LYS A 74 6.35 -9.01 -19.51
CA LYS A 74 6.61 -7.95 -20.47
C LYS A 74 6.70 -6.59 -19.79
N ILE A 75 5.89 -6.34 -18.76
CA ILE A 75 5.97 -5.12 -17.94
C ILE A 75 7.35 -5.02 -17.31
N ALA A 76 7.77 -6.07 -16.61
CA ALA A 76 9.07 -6.10 -15.95
C ALA A 76 10.23 -5.97 -16.95
N GLU A 77 10.17 -6.68 -18.08
CA GLU A 77 11.18 -6.61 -19.13
C GLU A 77 11.32 -5.18 -19.70
N ILE A 78 10.21 -4.50 -19.99
CA ILE A 78 10.24 -3.12 -20.52
C ILE A 78 10.82 -2.17 -19.48
N ILE A 79 10.40 -2.27 -18.22
CA ILE A 79 10.93 -1.43 -17.13
C ILE A 79 12.44 -1.63 -17.02
N MET A 80 12.92 -2.88 -16.96
CA MET A 80 14.35 -3.17 -16.82
C MET A 80 15.17 -2.80 -18.06
N ASN A 81 14.60 -2.87 -19.26
CA ASN A 81 15.29 -2.41 -20.47
C ASN A 81 15.38 -0.88 -20.56
N THR A 82 14.45 -0.17 -19.94
CA THR A 82 14.37 1.31 -19.98
C THR A 82 15.13 1.96 -18.83
N LEU A 83 15.17 1.31 -17.67
CA LEU A 83 15.99 1.75 -16.56
C LEU A 83 17.46 1.69 -16.97
N PRO A 84 18.25 2.74 -16.70
CA PRO A 84 19.67 2.68 -16.98
C PRO A 84 20.32 1.57 -16.12
N VAL A 85 21.57 1.20 -16.39
CA VAL A 85 22.32 0.28 -15.52
C VAL A 85 23.40 1.08 -14.80
N CYS A 86 23.57 0.87 -13.50
CA CYS A 86 24.64 1.55 -12.76
C CYS A 86 25.99 1.05 -13.25
N SER A 87 26.79 1.92 -13.87
CA SER A 87 28.11 1.58 -14.40
C SER A 87 29.10 1.14 -13.33
N GLU A 88 28.92 1.59 -12.08
CA GLU A 88 29.78 1.22 -10.94
C GLU A 88 29.36 -0.07 -10.25
N ARG A 89 28.05 -0.36 -10.16
CA ARG A 89 27.49 -1.47 -9.36
C ARG A 89 26.81 -2.58 -10.15
N GLN A 90 26.62 -2.41 -11.47
CA GLN A 90 25.93 -3.37 -12.36
C GLN A 90 24.51 -3.78 -11.90
N MET A 91 23.91 -3.04 -10.96
CA MET A 91 22.55 -3.28 -10.46
C MET A 91 21.52 -2.38 -11.15
N SER A 92 20.25 -2.84 -11.19
CA SER A 92 19.10 -2.04 -11.61
C SER A 92 19.00 -0.78 -10.75
N TYR A 93 18.68 0.38 -11.34
CA TYR A 93 18.59 1.64 -10.59
C TYR A 93 17.38 1.74 -9.65
N SER A 94 16.46 0.79 -9.66
CA SER A 94 15.26 0.85 -8.83
C SER A 94 14.60 -0.52 -8.69
N THR A 95 14.10 -0.80 -7.49
CA THR A 95 13.26 -1.95 -7.17
C THR A 95 11.78 -1.55 -7.30
N PHE A 96 10.89 -2.52 -7.38
CA PHE A 96 9.46 -2.24 -7.39
C PHE A 96 8.59 -3.41 -6.96
N THR A 97 7.43 -3.07 -6.40
CA THR A 97 6.29 -3.95 -6.17
C THR A 97 5.08 -3.36 -6.89
N ILE A 98 4.47 -4.12 -7.79
CA ILE A 98 3.21 -3.80 -8.47
C ILE A 98 2.13 -4.69 -7.89
N VAL A 99 1.04 -4.09 -7.41
CA VAL A 99 -0.17 -4.77 -6.98
C VAL A 99 -1.30 -4.32 -7.86
N ASP A 100 -1.78 -5.23 -8.69
CA ASP A 100 -2.86 -5.01 -9.61
C ASP A 100 -4.13 -5.73 -9.13
N ILE A 101 -5.20 -4.98 -8.91
CA ILE A 101 -6.42 -5.47 -8.25
C ILE A 101 -7.63 -5.24 -9.14
N GLU A 102 -8.18 -6.33 -9.65
CA GLU A 102 -9.53 -6.35 -10.23
C GLU A 102 -10.54 -6.46 -9.09
N HIS A 103 -11.50 -5.53 -8.97
CA HIS A 103 -12.41 -5.50 -7.81
C HIS A 103 -13.34 -6.73 -7.75
N ASP A 104 -13.63 -7.34 -8.91
CA ASP A 104 -14.49 -8.53 -9.04
C ASP A 104 -13.70 -9.75 -9.56
N GLY A 105 -12.37 -9.67 -9.59
CA GLY A 105 -11.49 -10.65 -10.21
C GLY A 105 -10.28 -11.00 -9.35
N LEU A 106 -9.15 -11.19 -10.01
CA LEU A 106 -7.91 -11.62 -9.37
C LEU A 106 -7.05 -10.42 -8.95
N ILE A 107 -6.18 -10.68 -7.98
CA ILE A 107 -5.05 -9.82 -7.67
C ILE A 107 -3.82 -10.42 -8.30
N ASN A 108 -3.06 -9.61 -9.02
CA ASN A 108 -1.73 -9.95 -9.50
C ASN A 108 -0.71 -9.12 -8.73
N ILE A 109 0.30 -9.78 -8.15
CA ILE A 109 1.43 -9.11 -7.53
C ILE A 109 2.69 -9.43 -8.32
N LEU A 110 3.52 -8.42 -8.55
CA LEU A 110 4.80 -8.51 -9.22
C LEU A 110 5.86 -7.78 -8.40
N GLU A 111 6.96 -8.46 -8.08
CA GLU A 111 8.03 -7.91 -7.25
C GLU A 111 9.39 -8.14 -7.90
N PHE A 112 10.17 -7.08 -7.94
CA PHE A 112 11.56 -7.09 -8.36
C PHE A 112 12.40 -6.42 -7.29
N ASP A 113 13.31 -7.19 -6.68
CA ASP A 113 14.27 -6.83 -5.62
C ASP A 113 13.70 -6.25 -4.30
N ASN A 114 12.42 -5.89 -4.23
CA ASN A 114 11.77 -5.52 -2.98
C ASN A 114 11.59 -6.73 -2.04
N PRO A 115 11.53 -6.51 -0.71
CA PRO A 115 11.12 -7.53 0.24
C PRO A 115 9.77 -8.15 -0.13
N GLN A 116 9.70 -9.48 -0.12
CA GLN A 116 8.50 -10.20 -0.53
C GLN A 116 7.27 -9.79 0.28
N THR A 117 6.18 -9.45 -0.41
CA THR A 117 4.90 -9.03 0.16
C THR A 117 4.40 -9.99 1.24
N ILE A 118 3.85 -9.42 2.32
CA ILE A 118 3.14 -10.14 3.37
C ILE A 118 1.64 -10.07 3.08
N ILE A 119 0.99 -11.23 2.98
CA ILE A 119 -0.45 -11.34 2.80
C ILE A 119 -1.05 -11.99 4.03
N LEU A 120 -2.07 -11.34 4.61
CA LEU A 120 -2.81 -11.87 5.73
C LEU A 120 -4.25 -12.15 5.32
N ARG A 121 -4.72 -13.34 5.67
CA ARG A 121 -6.11 -13.80 5.54
C ARG A 121 -6.56 -14.37 6.87
N ASP A 122 -7.74 -13.96 7.34
CA ASP A 122 -8.27 -14.36 8.65
C ASP A 122 -7.27 -14.14 9.80
N ASN A 123 -6.51 -13.03 9.73
CA ASN A 123 -5.44 -12.65 10.67
C ASN A 123 -4.24 -13.63 10.76
N LYS A 124 -4.04 -14.45 9.72
CA LYS A 124 -2.91 -15.39 9.60
C LYS A 124 -2.16 -15.17 8.28
N PRO A 125 -0.87 -15.54 8.20
CA PRO A 125 -0.15 -15.58 6.94
C PRO A 125 -0.89 -16.42 5.90
N PHE A 126 -0.98 -15.88 4.69
CA PHE A 126 -1.54 -16.56 3.53
C PHE A 126 -0.45 -16.67 2.48
N ASP A 127 -0.18 -17.89 2.02
CA ASP A 127 0.71 -18.14 0.89
C ASP A 127 -0.14 -18.18 -0.41
N PRO A 128 0.04 -17.22 -1.33
CA PRO A 128 -0.66 -17.19 -2.60
C PRO A 128 -0.07 -18.14 -3.66
N GLY A 129 1.01 -18.86 -3.35
CA GLY A 129 1.72 -19.69 -4.31
C GLY A 129 2.64 -18.86 -5.22
N TRP A 130 3.65 -18.24 -4.62
CA TRP A 130 4.65 -17.44 -5.33
C TRP A 130 5.37 -18.23 -6.41
N LYS A 131 5.57 -17.61 -7.57
CA LYS A 131 6.33 -18.11 -8.70
C LYS A 131 7.52 -17.20 -8.95
N ILE A 132 8.63 -17.79 -9.37
CA ILE A 132 9.81 -17.05 -9.82
C ILE A 132 9.82 -17.09 -11.34
N LEU A 133 9.85 -15.93 -11.96
CA LEU A 133 10.01 -15.74 -13.39
C LEU A 133 11.43 -15.25 -13.64
N THR A 134 12.19 -16.02 -14.41
CA THR A 134 13.53 -15.64 -14.83
C THR A 134 13.46 -14.95 -16.18
N LEU A 135 14.06 -13.78 -16.28
CA LEU A 135 14.13 -13.08 -17.56
C LEU A 135 15.18 -13.72 -18.46
N GLU A 136 14.83 -13.86 -19.73
CA GLU A 136 15.68 -14.47 -20.77
C GLU A 136 16.31 -13.43 -21.72
N SER A 137 16.01 -12.14 -21.56
CA SER A 137 16.48 -11.11 -22.49
C SER A 137 17.98 -10.86 -22.39
N GLU A 138 18.66 -10.58 -23.51
CA GLU A 138 20.13 -10.48 -23.58
C GLU A 138 20.75 -9.52 -22.55
N LYS A 139 20.05 -8.44 -22.16
CA LYS A 139 20.53 -7.44 -21.19
C LYS A 139 20.17 -7.74 -19.73
N ASN A 140 19.16 -8.57 -19.49
CA ASN A 140 18.61 -8.81 -18.16
C ASN A 140 18.53 -10.31 -17.82
N ALA A 141 19.27 -11.14 -18.55
CA ALA A 141 19.31 -12.58 -18.38
C ALA A 141 19.67 -12.96 -16.94
N GLY A 142 18.85 -13.82 -16.33
CA GLY A 142 19.08 -14.32 -14.96
C GLY A 142 18.52 -13.43 -13.85
N LYS A 143 17.89 -12.28 -14.17
CA LYS A 143 17.12 -11.53 -13.17
C LYS A 143 15.83 -12.28 -12.82
N GLU A 144 15.55 -12.39 -11.52
CA GLU A 144 14.39 -13.06 -10.98
C GLU A 144 13.30 -12.06 -10.60
N ILE A 145 12.08 -12.35 -11.01
CA ILE A 145 10.89 -11.59 -10.64
C ILE A 145 9.97 -12.53 -9.89
N GLN A 146 9.48 -12.11 -8.73
CA GLN A 146 8.49 -12.87 -7.99
C GLN A 146 7.09 -12.43 -8.40
N THR A 147 6.20 -13.38 -8.65
CA THR A 147 4.80 -13.09 -8.95
C THR A 147 3.86 -14.06 -8.28
N CYS A 148 2.66 -13.60 -7.95
CA CYS A 148 1.57 -14.45 -7.51
C CYS A 148 0.24 -13.93 -8.02
N GLN A 149 -0.74 -14.82 -8.11
CA GLN A 149 -2.10 -14.50 -8.51
C GLN A 149 -3.09 -15.20 -7.57
N PHE A 150 -4.05 -14.47 -7.03
CA PHE A 150 -5.06 -15.05 -6.12
C PHE A 150 -6.34 -14.21 -6.06
N GLU A 151 -7.46 -14.84 -5.67
CA GLU A 151 -8.72 -14.14 -5.41
C GLU A 151 -8.69 -13.45 -4.03
N PRO A 152 -9.02 -12.15 -3.93
CA PRO A 152 -9.11 -11.46 -2.66
C PRO A 152 -10.33 -11.91 -1.86
N ARG A 153 -10.18 -11.93 -0.53
CA ARG A 153 -11.29 -12.09 0.40
C ARG A 153 -11.45 -10.84 1.23
N LYS A 154 -12.68 -10.68 1.71
CA LYS A 154 -12.99 -9.64 2.68
C LYS A 154 -12.13 -9.82 3.93
N GLU A 155 -11.66 -8.71 4.44
CA GLU A 155 -10.73 -8.56 5.55
C GLU A 155 -9.28 -8.97 5.25
N ASP A 156 -8.95 -9.37 4.02
CA ASP A 156 -7.56 -9.59 3.62
C ASP A 156 -6.74 -8.30 3.76
N ARG A 157 -5.45 -8.48 4.05
CA ARG A 157 -4.45 -7.41 4.08
C ARG A 157 -3.25 -7.77 3.26
N ILE A 158 -2.81 -6.83 2.44
CA ILE A 158 -1.57 -6.93 1.69
C ILE A 158 -0.64 -5.84 2.22
N ILE A 159 0.58 -6.21 2.59
CA ILE A 159 1.58 -5.32 3.16
C ILE A 159 2.88 -5.52 2.39
N PHE A 160 3.41 -4.43 1.85
CA PHE A 160 4.66 -4.42 1.08
C PHE A 160 5.45 -3.17 1.43
N CYS A 161 6.76 -3.24 1.28
CA CYS A 161 7.68 -2.20 1.73
C CYS A 161 8.92 -2.12 0.86
N SER A 162 9.65 -1.01 0.96
CA SER A 162 11.04 -0.91 0.51
C SER A 162 11.96 -1.69 1.44
N ASP A 163 13.20 -1.88 1.01
CA ASP A 163 14.20 -2.60 1.79
C ASP A 163 14.58 -1.85 3.07
N GLY A 164 14.45 -0.52 3.13
CA GLY A 164 14.68 0.28 4.35
C GLY A 164 13.84 -0.17 5.55
N ILE A 165 12.65 -0.75 5.35
CA ILE A 165 11.91 -1.40 6.46
C ILE A 165 12.59 -2.73 6.83
N ALA A 166 12.84 -3.59 5.86
CA ALA A 166 13.37 -4.94 6.08
C ALA A 166 14.79 -4.93 6.66
N GLN A 167 15.61 -3.96 6.26
CA GLN A 167 16.98 -3.76 6.70
C GLN A 167 17.08 -2.86 7.95
N SER A 168 15.97 -2.33 8.46
CA SER A 168 16.01 -1.50 9.67
C SER A 168 16.69 -2.20 10.84
N GLY A 169 17.54 -1.47 11.56
CA GLY A 169 18.36 -1.99 12.65
C GLY A 169 19.60 -2.76 12.21
N LEU A 170 19.90 -2.87 10.90
CA LEU A 170 21.07 -3.59 10.40
C LEU A 170 22.37 -3.14 11.10
N GLY A 171 23.15 -4.13 11.52
CA GLY A 171 24.41 -3.94 12.23
C GLY A 171 24.28 -3.60 13.72
N THR A 172 23.06 -3.61 14.28
CA THR A 172 22.86 -3.50 15.73
C THR A 172 22.89 -4.87 16.41
N ASP A 173 23.18 -4.91 17.71
CA ASP A 173 23.18 -6.16 18.50
C ASP A 173 21.83 -6.89 18.43
N LYS A 174 20.73 -6.13 18.34
CA LYS A 174 19.36 -6.66 18.28
C LYS A 174 18.99 -7.16 16.88
N TYR A 175 19.51 -6.54 15.82
CA TYR A 175 19.21 -6.90 14.43
C TYR A 175 20.48 -6.96 13.57
N PRO A 176 21.36 -7.95 13.78
CA PRO A 176 22.63 -8.02 13.03
C PRO A 176 22.44 -8.11 11.51
N LEU A 177 21.34 -8.74 11.06
CA LEU A 177 20.96 -8.92 9.66
C LEU A 177 19.77 -8.04 9.23
N GLY A 178 19.43 -7.02 10.02
CA GLY A 178 18.22 -6.21 9.82
C GLY A 178 16.97 -6.84 10.43
N TRP A 179 15.84 -6.15 10.33
CA TRP A 179 14.58 -6.59 10.94
C TRP A 179 14.05 -7.89 10.30
N GLY A 180 14.17 -8.00 8.97
CA GLY A 180 13.83 -9.19 8.21
C GLY A 180 12.32 -9.42 8.02
N ARG A 181 11.98 -10.19 6.97
CA ARG A 181 10.59 -10.45 6.57
C ARG A 181 9.77 -11.15 7.64
N ASP A 182 10.33 -12.14 8.31
CA ASP A 182 9.59 -12.93 9.29
C ASP A 182 9.20 -12.10 10.52
N SER A 183 10.13 -11.28 11.03
CA SER A 183 9.85 -10.36 12.13
C SER A 183 8.81 -9.30 11.76
N MET A 184 8.86 -8.78 10.52
CA MET A 184 7.85 -7.86 9.99
C MET A 184 6.46 -8.52 9.94
N GLN A 185 6.39 -9.77 9.49
CA GLN A 185 5.16 -10.55 9.43
C GLN A 185 4.58 -10.78 10.82
N GLU A 186 5.38 -11.24 11.78
CA GLU A 186 4.96 -11.44 13.16
C GLU A 186 4.44 -10.16 13.80
N TYR A 187 5.14 -9.04 13.60
CA TYR A 187 4.71 -7.75 14.11
C TYR A 187 3.39 -7.31 13.47
N THR A 188 3.24 -7.48 12.15
CA THR A 188 1.99 -7.19 11.44
C THR A 188 0.83 -8.01 12.01
N ILE A 189 1.01 -9.32 12.21
CA ILE A 189 0.00 -10.19 12.83
C ILE A 189 -0.40 -9.66 14.22
N LYS A 190 0.57 -9.30 15.07
CA LYS A 190 0.30 -8.73 16.40
C LYS A 190 -0.52 -7.43 16.31
N LEU A 191 -0.19 -6.53 15.37
CA LEU A 191 -0.95 -5.31 15.14
C LEU A 191 -2.39 -5.59 14.71
N VAL A 192 -2.56 -6.57 13.83
CA VAL A 192 -3.87 -7.01 13.31
C VAL A 192 -4.72 -7.62 14.43
N GLN A 193 -4.14 -8.50 15.25
CA GLN A 193 -4.83 -9.16 16.36
C GLN A 193 -5.26 -8.15 17.44
N ASN A 194 -4.38 -7.22 17.81
CA ASN A 194 -4.66 -6.19 18.80
C ASN A 194 -5.68 -5.14 18.29
N SER A 195 -5.75 -4.93 16.97
CA SER A 195 -6.66 -3.97 16.36
C SER A 195 -7.21 -4.51 15.05
N PRO A 196 -8.23 -5.40 15.09
CA PRO A 196 -8.78 -6.04 13.89
C PRO A 196 -9.36 -5.07 12.87
N LYS A 197 -9.64 -3.82 13.26
CA LYS A 197 -10.13 -2.75 12.37
C LYS A 197 -9.09 -1.65 12.14
N ILE A 198 -7.80 -1.91 12.33
CA ILE A 198 -6.76 -0.95 11.96
C ILE A 198 -6.89 -0.58 10.47
N SER A 199 -6.76 0.71 10.14
CA SER A 199 -6.80 1.19 8.76
C SER A 199 -5.49 0.89 8.05
N ALA A 200 -5.49 0.82 6.72
CA ALA A 200 -4.29 0.56 5.93
C ALA A 200 -3.21 1.62 6.24
N SER A 201 -3.62 2.90 6.31
CA SER A 201 -2.72 4.01 6.65
C SER A 201 -2.12 3.87 8.06
N LYS A 202 -2.90 3.44 9.07
CA LYS A 202 -2.37 3.27 10.43
C LYS A 202 -1.45 2.05 10.54
N LEU A 203 -1.71 1.00 9.79
CA LEU A 203 -0.85 -0.18 9.74
C LEU A 203 0.50 0.19 9.14
N ALA A 204 0.50 0.81 7.96
CA ALA A 204 1.70 1.32 7.29
C ALA A 204 2.52 2.25 8.21
N LEU A 205 1.86 3.21 8.89
CA LEU A 205 2.52 4.11 9.83
C LEU A 205 3.20 3.36 10.98
N LYS A 206 2.56 2.31 11.52
CA LYS A 206 3.14 1.52 12.62
C LYS A 206 4.33 0.68 12.16
N MET A 207 4.35 0.21 10.91
CA MET A 207 5.51 -0.47 10.31
C MET A 207 6.69 0.49 10.18
N VAL A 208 6.47 1.67 9.59
CA VAL A 208 7.49 2.72 9.43
C VAL A 208 8.05 3.18 10.78
N ASN A 209 7.19 3.40 11.77
CA ASN A 209 7.65 3.80 13.11
C ASN A 209 8.44 2.70 13.82
N MET A 210 8.10 1.43 13.59
CA MET A 210 8.86 0.31 14.15
C MET A 210 10.25 0.21 13.50
N ALA A 211 10.34 0.36 12.18
CA ALA A 211 11.61 0.43 11.47
C ALA A 211 12.48 1.60 11.96
N HIS A 212 11.88 2.79 12.08
CA HIS A 212 12.57 3.96 12.62
C HIS A 212 13.06 3.74 14.06
N GLN A 213 12.30 3.01 14.88
CA GLN A 213 12.74 2.61 16.22
C GLN A 213 13.90 1.62 16.18
N ASN A 214 13.89 0.64 15.27
CA ASN A 214 14.98 -0.32 15.08
C ASN A 214 16.29 0.39 14.72
N ASP A 215 16.21 1.49 13.98
CA ASP A 215 17.35 2.36 13.63
C ASP A 215 17.78 3.33 14.75
N GLY A 216 17.19 3.25 15.95
CA GLY A 216 17.50 4.17 17.04
C GLY A 216 16.98 5.59 16.82
N TYR A 217 15.84 5.71 16.13
CA TYR A 217 15.17 6.97 15.78
C TYR A 217 15.97 7.85 14.80
N SER A 218 16.83 7.25 13.99
CA SER A 218 17.54 7.92 12.89
C SER A 218 17.50 7.03 11.65
N SER A 219 16.61 7.33 10.70
CA SER A 219 16.41 6.49 9.51
C SER A 219 17.71 6.33 8.73
N LYS A 220 18.20 5.10 8.63
CA LYS A 220 19.45 4.77 7.92
C LYS A 220 19.25 4.53 6.42
N ASP A 221 18.00 4.45 5.99
CA ASP A 221 17.60 4.44 4.58
C ASP A 221 16.24 5.11 4.40
N ASP A 222 15.86 5.35 3.15
CA ASP A 222 14.49 5.69 2.78
C ASP A 222 13.56 4.52 3.18
N THR A 223 12.51 4.84 3.93
CA THR A 223 11.71 3.84 4.63
C THR A 223 10.25 3.98 4.25
N SER A 224 9.74 3.05 3.44
CA SER A 224 8.36 3.09 2.94
C SER A 224 7.62 1.79 3.19
N CYS A 225 6.37 1.92 3.66
CA CYS A 225 5.46 0.79 3.80
C CYS A 225 4.09 1.15 3.24
N ALA A 226 3.60 0.30 2.35
CA ALA A 226 2.25 0.35 1.83
C ALA A 226 1.41 -0.79 2.40
N SER A 227 0.13 -0.49 2.60
CA SER A 227 -0.87 -1.48 3.02
C SER A 227 -2.13 -1.33 2.18
N ILE A 228 -2.73 -2.47 1.85
CA ILE A 228 -4.02 -2.56 1.19
C ILE A 228 -4.94 -3.37 2.08
N TYR A 229 -6.15 -2.87 2.31
CA TYR A 229 -7.14 -3.51 3.18
C TYR A 229 -8.49 -3.63 2.47
N PHE A 230 -8.94 -4.88 2.31
CA PHE A 230 -10.18 -5.26 1.66
C PHE A 230 -11.33 -5.24 2.66
N ARG A 231 -11.89 -4.06 2.96
CA ARG A 231 -12.82 -3.93 4.09
C ARG A 231 -14.22 -3.52 3.69
N ASN A 232 -15.16 -3.65 4.63
CA ASN A 232 -16.42 -2.92 4.52
C ASN A 232 -16.16 -1.39 4.45
N PRO A 233 -16.88 -0.66 3.57
CA PRO A 233 -16.89 0.79 3.61
C PRO A 233 -17.33 1.28 4.99
N ARG A 234 -16.54 2.16 5.62
CA ARG A 234 -16.91 2.87 6.84
C ARG A 234 -17.65 4.13 6.40
N LYS A 235 -18.95 4.19 6.68
CA LYS A 235 -19.78 5.33 6.33
C LYS A 235 -19.82 6.33 7.49
N LEU A 236 -19.60 7.60 7.17
CA LEU A 236 -19.72 8.74 8.08
C LEU A 236 -20.70 9.72 7.43
N MET A 237 -21.70 10.16 8.20
CA MET A 237 -22.59 11.26 7.84
C MET A 237 -22.25 12.44 8.74
N ILE A 238 -21.96 13.58 8.14
CA ILE A 238 -21.77 14.85 8.83
C ILE A 238 -22.98 15.72 8.51
N ILE A 239 -23.70 16.13 9.54
CA ILE A 239 -24.83 17.06 9.41
C ILE A 239 -24.39 18.41 9.96
N THR A 240 -24.46 19.44 9.12
CA THR A 240 -24.08 20.80 9.48
C THR A 240 -25.19 21.76 9.09
N GLY A 241 -25.79 22.38 10.10
CA GLY A 241 -26.89 23.32 9.93
C GLY A 241 -28.27 22.65 9.78
N PRO A 242 -29.33 23.33 10.25
CA PRO A 242 -30.70 22.89 10.07
C PRO A 242 -31.16 23.13 8.61
N PRO A 243 -32.26 22.49 8.17
CA PRO A 243 -32.95 22.85 6.93
C PRO A 243 -33.42 24.31 6.98
N TYR A 244 -33.63 24.93 5.81
CA TYR A 244 -34.15 26.30 5.74
C TYR A 244 -35.65 26.37 6.05
N GLU A 245 -36.41 25.34 5.65
CA GLU A 245 -37.86 25.24 5.87
C GLU A 245 -38.14 24.12 6.88
N GLU A 246 -38.97 24.41 7.89
CA GLU A 246 -39.31 23.45 8.96
C GLU A 246 -39.98 22.16 8.44
N GLU A 247 -40.66 22.22 7.29
CA GLU A 247 -41.28 21.05 6.66
C GLU A 247 -40.26 19.96 6.29
N ASN A 248 -38.99 20.35 6.06
CA ASN A 248 -37.91 19.44 5.71
C ASN A 248 -37.20 18.83 6.94
N ASP A 249 -37.58 19.24 8.16
CA ASP A 249 -37.00 18.72 9.40
C ASP A 249 -37.23 17.21 9.52
N GLN A 250 -38.45 16.76 9.22
CA GLN A 250 -38.81 15.34 9.28
C GLN A 250 -38.00 14.51 8.26
N GLU A 251 -37.74 15.06 7.07
CA GLU A 251 -36.89 14.41 6.06
C GLU A 251 -35.45 14.29 6.55
N LEU A 252 -34.89 15.34 7.16
CA LEU A 252 -33.56 15.31 7.76
C LEU A 252 -33.49 14.26 8.88
N GLY A 253 -34.46 14.27 9.81
CA GLY A 253 -34.55 13.29 10.89
C GLY A 253 -34.59 11.85 10.39
N ASN A 254 -35.46 11.57 9.41
CA ASN A 254 -35.56 10.25 8.78
C ASN A 254 -34.27 9.83 8.07
N THR A 255 -33.64 10.74 7.33
CA THR A 255 -32.36 10.49 6.65
C THR A 255 -31.26 10.14 7.63
N VAL A 256 -31.16 10.92 8.72
CA VAL A 256 -30.20 10.68 9.80
C VAL A 256 -30.49 9.35 10.48
N LYS A 257 -31.74 9.02 10.80
CA LYS A 257 -32.13 7.74 11.42
C LYS A 257 -31.80 6.55 10.52
N ALA A 258 -32.18 6.61 9.25
CA ALA A 258 -31.98 5.54 8.26
C ALA A 258 -30.49 5.28 7.93
N PHE A 259 -29.61 6.27 8.13
CA PHE A 259 -28.20 6.12 7.82
C PHE A 259 -27.49 5.08 8.70
N LYS A 260 -26.96 4.04 8.05
CA LYS A 260 -26.14 2.98 8.69
C LYS A 260 -24.66 3.37 8.67
N GLY A 261 -24.22 4.05 9.72
CA GLY A 261 -22.83 4.48 9.89
C GLY A 261 -22.64 5.38 11.10
N LYS A 262 -21.45 5.97 11.24
CA LYS A 262 -21.22 7.01 12.25
C LYS A 262 -21.91 8.30 11.81
N LYS A 263 -22.50 9.02 12.77
CA LYS A 263 -23.22 10.27 12.56
C LYS A 263 -22.53 11.34 13.40
N VAL A 264 -22.25 12.48 12.81
CA VAL A 264 -21.69 13.65 13.48
C VAL A 264 -22.64 14.81 13.23
N VAL A 265 -23.25 15.31 14.28
CA VAL A 265 -24.18 16.45 14.23
C VAL A 265 -23.45 17.68 14.73
N CYS A 266 -23.48 18.75 13.95
CA CYS A 266 -22.89 20.03 14.29
C CYS A 266 -23.95 21.14 14.28
N GLY A 267 -24.01 21.90 15.38
CA GLY A 267 -24.96 22.99 15.61
C GLY A 267 -26.07 22.64 16.60
N ALA A 268 -26.39 23.58 17.50
CA ALA A 268 -27.43 23.41 18.52
C ALA A 268 -28.80 23.14 17.88
N THR A 269 -29.23 24.03 16.97
CA THR A 269 -30.52 23.91 16.27
C THR A 269 -30.63 22.60 15.49
N THR A 270 -29.57 22.19 14.80
CA THR A 270 -29.53 20.90 14.09
C THR A 270 -29.71 19.72 15.04
N ALA A 271 -29.09 19.78 16.21
CA ALA A 271 -29.21 18.73 17.23
C ALA A 271 -30.61 18.69 17.83
N ASP A 272 -31.23 19.84 18.08
CA ASP A 272 -32.60 19.94 18.58
C ASP A 272 -33.61 19.35 17.59
N ILE A 273 -33.48 19.67 16.30
CA ILE A 273 -34.32 19.10 15.24
C ILE A 273 -34.15 17.58 15.16
N ILE A 274 -32.91 17.08 15.13
CA ILE A 274 -32.65 15.63 15.07
C ILE A 274 -33.13 14.91 16.33
N ALA A 275 -33.12 15.56 17.49
CA ALA A 275 -33.64 15.00 18.74
C ALA A 275 -35.17 14.98 18.77
N ARG A 276 -35.82 15.97 18.13
CA ARG A 276 -37.28 16.08 18.02
C ARG A 276 -37.85 15.03 17.07
N GLU A 277 -37.24 14.86 15.90
CA GLU A 277 -37.72 13.97 14.83
C GLU A 277 -37.41 12.50 15.07
#